data_AF-A0A246F5C4-F1
#
_entry.id   AF-A0A246F5C4-F1
#
_cell.length_a   1.000
_cell.length_b   1.000
_cell.length_c   1.000
_cell.angle_alpha   90.00
_cell.angle_beta   90.00
_cell.angle_gamma   90.00
#
_symmetry.space_group_name_H-M   'P 1'
#
loop_
_entity.id
_entity.type
_entity.pdbx_description
1 polymer ?
#
loop_
_entity_poly.entity_id
_entity_poly.type
_entity_poly.pdbx_seq_one_letter_code
_entity_poly.pdbx_strand_id
1 'polypeptide(L)'
;LQELERFHPAMLAGSRQAWQQARRDADFTRLDKNAFTAVASDSIDYAVMEKTADAVVIPLDAGWNDVGSWTALRDVSQQDGDGNAHQGDVIAIDCRNTYAYAQRLVALVGLDDVIVVETDDAVLVGKADRMQEVKT
;
A
#
# COMPACT_ATOMS: atom_id res chain seq x y z
N LEU A 1 1.80 4.57 25.28
CA LEU A 1 1.44 6.00 25.26
C LEU A 1 2.54 6.91 25.82
N GLN A 2 3.35 6.46 26.79
CA GLN A 2 4.43 7.28 27.37
C GLN A 2 5.43 7.81 26.31
N GLU A 3 5.85 6.98 25.35
CA GLU A 3 6.75 7.43 24.27
C GLU A 3 6.09 8.48 23.35
N LEU A 4 4.80 8.32 23.02
CA LEU A 4 4.05 9.31 22.25
C LEU A 4 3.87 10.62 23.06
N GLU A 5 3.66 10.52 24.37
CA GLU A 5 3.59 11.68 25.27
C GLU A 5 4.92 12.43 25.32
N ARG A 6 6.04 11.68 25.31
CA ARG A 6 7.40 12.23 25.35
C ARG A 6 7.78 12.93 24.04
N PHE A 7 7.53 12.31 22.89
CA PHE A 7 7.99 12.82 21.60
C PHE A 7 6.97 13.67 20.86
N HIS A 8 5.67 13.45 21.10
CA HIS A 8 4.61 14.17 20.41
C HIS A 8 3.40 14.48 21.33
N PRO A 9 3.61 15.20 22.45
CA PRO A 9 2.57 15.43 23.48
C PRO A 9 1.30 16.09 22.92
N ALA A 10 1.43 16.98 21.95
CA ALA A 10 0.28 17.63 21.30
C ALA A 10 -0.58 16.64 20.49
N MET A 11 0.03 15.65 19.86
CA MET A 11 -0.70 14.59 19.14
C MET A 11 -1.45 13.73 20.15
N LEU A 12 -0.82 13.32 21.24
CA LEU A 12 -1.49 12.57 22.30
C LEU A 12 -2.68 13.35 22.89
N ALA A 13 -2.50 14.63 23.20
CA ALA A 13 -3.55 15.47 23.75
C ALA A 13 -4.74 15.59 22.77
N GLY A 14 -4.47 15.90 21.50
CA GLY A 14 -5.50 16.00 20.47
C GLY A 14 -6.22 14.68 20.20
N SER A 15 -5.49 13.57 20.11
CA SER A 15 -6.08 12.23 19.96
C SER A 15 -6.96 11.85 21.16
N ARG A 16 -6.54 12.19 22.40
CA ARG A 16 -7.35 11.98 23.60
C ARG A 16 -8.62 12.82 23.59
N GLN A 17 -8.51 14.08 23.18
CA GLN A 17 -9.67 14.98 23.06
C GLN A 17 -10.67 14.44 22.03
N ALA A 18 -10.20 14.03 20.86
CA ALA A 18 -11.03 13.45 19.80
C ALA A 18 -11.73 12.16 20.25
N TRP A 19 -11.04 11.34 21.06
CA TRP A 19 -11.61 10.14 21.65
C TRP A 19 -12.64 10.43 22.74
N GLN A 20 -12.38 11.38 23.63
CA GLN A 20 -13.31 11.75 24.71
C GLN A 20 -14.63 12.32 24.17
N GLN A 21 -14.57 12.98 23.01
CA GLN A 21 -15.73 13.56 22.32
C GLN A 21 -16.31 12.60 21.27
N ALA A 22 -15.79 11.37 21.18
CA ALA A 22 -16.26 10.40 20.22
C ALA A 22 -17.74 10.02 20.48
N ARG A 23 -18.46 9.83 19.38
CA ARG A 23 -19.84 9.34 19.40
C ARG A 23 -19.86 7.85 19.08
N ARG A 24 -20.64 7.08 19.82
CA ARG A 24 -20.92 5.69 19.50
C ARG A 24 -22.28 5.60 18.83
N ASP A 25 -22.29 5.06 17.62
CA ASP A 25 -23.48 4.84 16.82
C ASP A 25 -23.58 3.34 16.53
N ALA A 26 -24.57 2.65 17.10
CA ALA A 26 -24.83 1.21 16.96
C ALA A 26 -23.54 0.34 16.95
N ASP A 27 -22.94 0.13 15.77
CA ASP A 27 -21.80 -0.76 15.54
C ASP A 27 -20.45 -0.03 15.38
N PHE A 28 -20.41 1.30 15.47
CA PHE A 28 -19.22 2.11 15.19
C PHE A 28 -18.96 3.19 16.23
N THR A 29 -17.68 3.42 16.54
CA THR A 29 -17.23 4.60 17.29
C THR A 29 -16.63 5.60 16.31
N ARG A 30 -17.19 6.81 16.28
CA ARG A 30 -16.73 7.92 15.44
C ARG A 30 -16.05 8.95 16.32
N LEU A 31 -14.77 9.20 16.08
CA LEU A 31 -14.03 10.27 16.74
C LEU A 31 -14.69 11.63 16.45
N ASP A 32 -14.52 12.60 17.36
CA ASP A 32 -14.94 13.97 17.05
C ASP A 32 -14.13 14.51 15.87
N LYS A 33 -14.84 14.94 14.82
CA LYS A 33 -14.24 15.35 13.56
C LYS A 33 -13.32 16.55 13.73
N ASN A 34 -13.74 17.57 14.48
CA ASN A 34 -13.00 18.82 14.59
C ASN A 34 -11.73 18.63 15.43
N ALA A 35 -11.86 17.94 16.57
CA ALA A 35 -10.73 17.59 17.41
C ALA A 35 -9.73 16.68 16.69
N PHE A 36 -10.21 15.69 15.91
CA PHE A 36 -9.33 14.79 15.17
C PHE A 36 -8.62 15.48 14.00
N THR A 37 -9.31 16.35 13.27
CA THR A 37 -8.74 17.09 12.13
C THR A 37 -7.65 18.09 12.58
N ALA A 38 -7.71 18.54 13.83
CA ALA A 38 -6.70 19.41 14.43
C ALA A 38 -5.41 18.67 14.84
N VAL A 39 -5.40 17.33 14.83
CA VAL A 39 -4.21 16.53 15.12
C VAL A 39 -3.27 16.55 13.91
N ALA A 40 -1.97 16.74 14.15
CA ALA A 40 -0.98 16.69 13.09
C ALA A 40 -1.02 15.34 12.35
N SER A 41 -1.07 15.39 11.02
CA SER A 41 -1.02 14.21 10.16
C SER A 41 0.43 13.79 9.95
N ASP A 42 0.99 13.09 10.93
CA ASP A 42 2.33 12.54 10.89
C ASP A 42 2.29 11.02 11.12
N SER A 43 3.25 10.27 10.55
CA SER A 43 3.30 8.82 10.72
C SER A 43 3.81 8.45 12.11
N ILE A 44 3.43 7.27 12.60
CA ILE A 44 3.94 6.77 13.89
C ILE A 44 5.45 6.52 13.83
N ASP A 45 5.98 6.21 12.65
CA ASP A 45 7.41 6.00 12.42
C ASP A 45 8.22 7.25 12.77
N TYR A 46 7.84 8.40 12.20
CA TYR A 46 8.49 9.70 12.50
C TYR A 46 8.11 10.24 13.89
N ALA A 47 6.85 10.06 14.31
CA ALA A 47 6.38 10.59 15.58
C ALA A 47 7.04 9.89 16.78
N VAL A 48 7.31 8.57 16.68
CA VAL A 48 7.78 7.74 17.81
C VAL A 48 8.91 6.79 17.42
N MET A 49 8.73 5.95 16.40
CA MET A 49 9.60 4.76 16.20
C MET A 49 11.06 5.12 15.90
N GLU A 50 11.32 6.20 15.16
CA GLU A 50 12.68 6.67 14.87
C GLU A 50 13.39 7.30 16.08
N LYS A 51 12.62 7.71 17.10
CA LYS A 51 13.13 8.48 18.25
C LYS A 51 13.25 7.65 19.52
N THR A 52 12.48 6.56 19.64
CA THR A 52 12.45 5.73 20.84
C THR A 52 13.76 4.95 21.01
N ALA A 53 14.23 4.89 22.26
CA ALA A 53 15.35 4.04 22.63
C ALA A 53 14.90 2.62 23.03
N ASP A 54 13.58 2.41 23.17
CA ASP A 54 12.98 1.17 23.68
C ASP A 54 12.35 0.34 22.54
N ALA A 55 13.01 0.32 21.37
CA ALA A 55 12.60 -0.49 20.23
C ALA A 55 13.28 -1.88 20.21
N VAL A 56 12.52 -2.90 19.85
CA VAL A 56 13.04 -4.25 19.56
C VAL A 56 12.50 -4.70 18.20
N VAL A 57 13.36 -5.32 17.40
CA VAL A 57 13.00 -5.87 16.09
C VAL A 57 13.07 -7.39 16.15
N ILE A 58 12.06 -8.06 15.62
CA ILE A 58 12.01 -9.51 15.49
C ILE A 58 12.02 -9.85 14.00
N PRO A 59 12.95 -10.71 13.53
CA PRO A 59 12.94 -11.14 12.13
C PRO A 59 11.66 -11.93 11.83
N LEU A 60 11.01 -11.58 10.71
CA LEU A 60 9.81 -12.25 10.23
C LEU A 60 10.08 -12.84 8.84
N ASP A 61 9.97 -14.17 8.74
CA ASP A 61 9.99 -14.89 7.46
C ASP A 61 8.60 -15.50 7.22
N ALA A 62 7.69 -14.69 6.69
CA ALA A 62 6.30 -15.05 6.46
C ALA A 62 5.82 -14.75 5.03
N GLY A 63 6.75 -14.46 4.11
CA GLY A 63 6.41 -14.00 2.76
C GLY A 63 5.60 -12.69 2.74
N TRP A 64 5.72 -11.86 3.78
CA TRP A 64 4.99 -10.61 3.88
C TRP A 64 5.43 -9.64 2.79
N ASN A 65 4.46 -9.04 2.11
CA ASN A 65 4.65 -7.99 1.13
C ASN A 65 3.57 -6.93 1.38
N ASP A 66 3.95 -5.65 1.38
CA ASP A 66 3.05 -4.52 1.64
C ASP A 66 2.02 -4.28 0.52
N VAL A 67 2.10 -5.05 -0.58
CA VAL A 67 1.22 -4.96 -1.77
C VAL A 67 0.88 -3.49 -2.12
N GLY A 68 1.90 -2.63 -2.09
CA GLY A 68 1.75 -1.18 -2.28
C GLY A 68 2.00 -0.72 -3.71
N SER A 69 2.34 -1.65 -4.60
CA SER A 69 2.69 -1.43 -6.00
C SER A 69 2.25 -2.59 -6.88
N TRP A 70 2.05 -2.31 -8.17
CA TRP A 70 1.80 -3.35 -9.16
C TRP A 70 2.99 -4.30 -9.33
N THR A 71 4.21 -3.83 -9.05
CA THR A 71 5.40 -4.70 -9.00
C THR A 71 5.33 -5.71 -7.85
N ALA A 72 4.86 -5.31 -6.68
CA ALA A 72 4.67 -6.22 -5.56
C ALA A 72 3.66 -7.32 -5.89
N LEU A 73 2.59 -6.99 -6.64
CA LEU A 73 1.63 -7.99 -7.11
C LEU A 73 2.28 -9.02 -8.04
N ARG A 74 3.16 -8.60 -8.96
CA ARG A 74 3.94 -9.52 -9.80
C ARG A 74 4.82 -10.44 -8.97
N ASP A 75 5.48 -9.90 -7.95
CA ASP A 75 6.46 -10.64 -7.15
C ASP A 75 5.82 -11.68 -6.22
N VAL A 76 4.56 -11.46 -5.79
CA VAL A 76 3.78 -12.45 -5.02
C VAL A 76 2.95 -13.39 -5.90
N SER A 77 2.85 -13.10 -7.20
CA SER A 77 2.11 -13.94 -8.14
C SER A 77 2.97 -15.10 -8.63
N GLN A 78 2.32 -16.16 -9.12
CA GLN A 78 3.02 -17.25 -9.77
C GLN A 78 3.65 -16.75 -11.07
N GLN A 79 4.97 -16.87 -11.17
CA GLN A 79 5.74 -16.48 -12.35
C GLN A 79 6.04 -17.69 -13.24
N ASP A 80 6.14 -17.44 -14.54
CA ASP A 80 6.71 -18.37 -15.50
C ASP A 80 8.26 -18.36 -15.47
N GLY A 81 8.89 -19.11 -16.37
CA GLY A 81 10.35 -19.18 -16.47
C GLY A 81 11.05 -17.90 -16.93
N ASP A 82 10.31 -16.94 -17.48
CA ASP A 82 10.81 -15.64 -17.96
C ASP A 82 10.43 -14.49 -17.01
N GLY A 83 9.92 -14.80 -15.82
CA GLY A 83 9.55 -13.83 -14.79
C GLY A 83 8.21 -13.14 -15.05
N ASN A 84 7.41 -13.65 -15.98
CA ASN A 84 6.09 -13.08 -16.26
C ASN A 84 5.05 -13.63 -15.28
N ALA A 85 4.16 -12.76 -14.80
CA ALA A 85 3.00 -13.15 -14.02
C ALA A 85 1.73 -12.58 -14.65
N HIS A 86 0.91 -13.45 -15.23
CA HIS A 86 -0.31 -13.07 -15.94
C HIS A 86 -1.55 -13.69 -15.31
N GLN A 87 -2.63 -12.93 -15.25
CA GLN A 87 -3.91 -13.36 -14.72
C GLN A 87 -5.05 -12.93 -15.65
N GLY A 88 -5.88 -13.90 -16.06
CA GLY A 88 -6.98 -13.68 -17.00
C GLY A 88 -6.64 -14.17 -18.41
N ASP A 89 -7.28 -13.56 -19.41
CA ASP A 89 -7.09 -13.92 -20.82
C ASP A 89 -5.91 -13.12 -21.41
N VAL A 90 -4.71 -13.67 -21.26
CA VAL A 90 -3.46 -13.02 -21.66
C VAL A 90 -2.68 -13.90 -22.63
N ILE A 91 -2.33 -13.34 -23.79
CA ILE A 91 -1.38 -13.91 -24.74
C ILE A 91 -0.07 -13.12 -24.63
N ALA A 92 1.03 -13.79 -24.32
CA ALA A 92 2.35 -13.16 -24.28
C ALA A 92 3.32 -13.89 -25.22
N ILE A 93 4.01 -13.12 -26.07
CA ILE A 93 4.99 -13.62 -27.02
C ILE A 93 6.28 -12.83 -26.80
N ASP A 94 7.40 -13.51 -26.60
CA ASP A 94 8.72 -12.89 -26.40
C ASP A 94 8.70 -11.79 -25.31
N CYS A 95 8.07 -12.05 -24.17
CA CYS A 95 7.98 -11.10 -23.05
C CYS A 95 8.78 -11.58 -21.84
N ARG A 96 9.35 -10.64 -21.07
CA ARG A 96 10.09 -10.94 -19.83
C ARG A 96 9.71 -9.99 -18.70
N ASN A 97 9.68 -10.51 -17.48
CA ASN A 97 9.38 -9.72 -16.28
C ASN A 97 8.08 -8.90 -16.35
N THR A 98 7.10 -9.33 -17.14
CA THR A 98 5.85 -8.59 -17.33
C THR A 98 4.79 -8.98 -16.30
N TYR A 99 3.93 -8.02 -15.92
CA TYR A 99 2.70 -8.31 -15.20
C TYR A 99 1.51 -7.96 -16.07
N ALA A 100 0.52 -8.85 -16.16
CA ALA A 100 -0.69 -8.61 -16.91
C ALA A 100 -1.90 -9.08 -16.10
N TYR A 101 -2.82 -8.17 -15.79
CA TYR A 101 -4.15 -8.52 -15.29
C TYR A 101 -5.17 -8.13 -16.34
N ALA A 102 -6.04 -9.05 -16.74
CA ALA A 102 -7.01 -8.77 -17.79
C ALA A 102 -8.35 -9.48 -17.55
N GLN A 103 -9.45 -8.75 -17.73
CA GLN A 103 -10.81 -9.28 -17.76
C GLN A 103 -11.25 -9.61 -19.18
N ARG A 104 -10.62 -8.99 -20.19
CA ARG A 104 -10.74 -9.28 -21.63
C ARG A 104 -9.40 -9.74 -22.19
N LEU A 105 -9.41 -10.21 -23.45
CA LEU A 105 -8.17 -10.63 -24.11
C LEU A 105 -7.16 -9.48 -24.24
N VAL A 106 -5.98 -9.67 -23.68
CA VAL A 106 -4.82 -8.77 -23.82
C VAL A 106 -3.66 -9.53 -24.46
N ALA A 107 -3.05 -8.96 -25.51
CA ALA A 107 -1.89 -9.53 -26.18
C ALA A 107 -0.65 -8.66 -25.95
N LEU A 108 0.44 -9.26 -25.47
CA LEU A 108 1.75 -8.66 -25.24
C LEU A 108 2.75 -9.29 -26.21
N VAL A 109 3.54 -8.47 -26.88
CA VAL A 109 4.56 -8.95 -27.83
C VAL A 109 5.84 -8.15 -27.65
N GLY A 110 6.96 -8.83 -27.34
CA GLY A 110 8.28 -8.20 -27.28
C GLY A 110 8.44 -7.19 -26.13
N LEU A 111 7.76 -7.39 -25.00
CA LEU A 111 7.76 -6.45 -23.88
C LEU A 111 8.61 -6.96 -22.71
N ASP A 112 9.44 -6.06 -22.17
CA ASP A 112 10.25 -6.31 -20.98
C ASP A 112 9.90 -5.31 -19.87
N ASP A 113 9.75 -5.80 -18.64
CA ASP A 113 9.50 -4.98 -17.44
C ASP A 113 8.27 -4.06 -17.55
N VAL A 114 7.22 -4.54 -18.23
CA VAL A 114 5.95 -3.82 -18.41
C VAL A 114 4.86 -4.38 -17.49
N ILE A 115 4.04 -3.48 -16.95
CA ILE A 115 2.81 -3.83 -16.24
C ILE A 115 1.63 -3.37 -17.09
N VAL A 116 0.70 -4.28 -17.32
CA VAL A 116 -0.58 -4.07 -17.98
C VAL A 116 -1.69 -4.46 -17.00
N VAL A 117 -2.61 -3.56 -16.74
CA VAL A 117 -3.81 -3.84 -15.94
C VAL A 117 -5.00 -3.37 -16.75
N GLU A 118 -5.83 -4.31 -17.16
CA GLU A 118 -7.10 -4.07 -17.84
C GLU A 118 -8.25 -4.46 -16.90
N THR A 119 -9.11 -3.47 -16.64
CA THR A 119 -10.35 -3.59 -15.88
C THR A 119 -11.50 -3.02 -16.72
N ASP A 120 -12.73 -3.26 -16.28
CA ASP A 120 -13.92 -2.74 -16.97
C ASP A 120 -13.93 -1.21 -17.18
N ASP A 121 -13.31 -0.45 -16.27
CA ASP A 121 -13.31 1.01 -16.26
C ASP A 121 -12.07 1.65 -16.90
N ALA A 122 -10.92 0.96 -16.88
CA ALA A 122 -9.65 1.54 -17.31
C ALA A 122 -8.62 0.51 -17.79
N VAL A 123 -7.66 1.00 -18.57
CA VAL A 123 -6.44 0.26 -18.91
C VAL A 123 -5.24 1.06 -18.44
N LEU A 124 -4.41 0.45 -17.60
CA LEU A 124 -3.11 0.96 -17.17
C LEU A 124 -2.00 0.20 -17.89
N VAL A 125 -1.11 0.94 -18.55
CA VAL A 125 0.09 0.39 -19.19
C VAL A 125 1.28 1.27 -18.85
N GLY A 126 2.39 0.64 -18.46
CA GLY A 126 3.64 1.36 -18.27
C GLY A 126 4.77 0.48 -17.76
N LYS A 127 5.94 1.07 -17.59
CA LYS A 127 7.08 0.36 -17.02
C LYS A 127 6.90 0.12 -15.53
N ALA A 128 7.33 -1.06 -15.08
CA ALA A 128 7.29 -1.50 -13.69
C ALA A 128 7.87 -0.46 -12.70
N ASP A 129 8.98 0.19 -13.07
CA ASP A 129 9.67 1.19 -12.25
C ASP A 129 8.96 2.55 -12.14
N ARG A 130 7.97 2.83 -13.00
CA ARG A 130 7.25 4.11 -13.06
C ARG A 130 5.80 4.06 -12.61
N MET A 131 5.35 2.89 -12.14
CA MET A 131 3.94 2.65 -11.78
C MET A 131 3.42 3.50 -10.63
N GLN A 132 4.30 4.08 -9.80
CA GLN A 132 3.90 4.97 -8.72
C GLN A 132 3.43 6.35 -9.21
N GLU A 133 3.76 6.74 -10.46
CA GLU A 133 3.39 8.05 -11.02
C GLU A 133 1.87 8.20 -11.25
N VAL A 134 1.09 7.11 -11.24
CA VAL A 134 -0.36 7.15 -11.48
C VAL A 134 -1.17 7.65 -10.26
N LYS A 135 -0.58 7.72 -9.06
CA LYS A 135 -1.25 8.10 -7.80
C LYS A 135 -1.58 9.60 -7.66
N THR A 136 -1.76 10.32 -8.78
CA THR A 136 -2.09 11.77 -8.81
C THR A 136 -3.36 12.11 -8.04
#